data_AF-A0A951L5Q4-F1
#
_entry.id   AF-A0A951L5Q4-F1
#
_cell.length_a   1.000
_cell.length_b   1.000
_cell.length_c   1.000
_cell.angle_alpha   90.00
_cell.angle_beta   90.00
_cell.angle_gamma   90.00
#
_symmetry.space_group_name_H-M   'P 1'
#
loop_
_entity.id
_entity.type
_entity.pdbx_description
1 polymer ?
#
loop_
_entity_poly.entity_id
_entity_poly.type
_entity_poly.pdbx_seq_one_letter_code
_entity_poly.pdbx_strand_id
1 'polypeptide(L)'
;MGADVLVRNAWYVAGRSHEFAPQQLQGQVIAEKPLVMWRTEGGDVVAFDERCCHKRMPLSAGRLIETDLLECAYHGLCYDASGRCVRVPSHPDGRIPPQARLRRFPVIEQDGLVWVWTGDPARAEAVRPPRLPEIADPAWETKDTGPMAVPANSLLLIENLLDITHFYPLHDGNIGDIENSRIPVELDEGLRDGNPYVGTIRKARGYRQPPFLEDYLGYGLVDRDHTHFMLSPAVTRVDMRVWPAGRHGDERAERSYIIIHTHTPVDRRNHVWRLIINMPAGQKCKF
;
A
#
# COMPACT_ATOMS: atom_id res chain seq x y z
N MET A 1 -3.66 19.59 21.79
CA MET A 1 -4.68 18.64 21.29
C MET A 1 -4.70 18.76 19.78
N GLY A 2 -4.27 17.73 19.06
CA GLY A 2 -4.17 17.72 17.59
C GLY A 2 -2.87 17.05 17.14
N ALA A 3 -2.96 16.14 16.16
CA ALA A 3 -1.91 15.25 15.61
C ALA A 3 -1.79 13.83 16.22
N ASP A 4 -2.85 13.29 16.85
CA ASP A 4 -2.90 11.88 17.31
C ASP A 4 -4.03 11.09 16.63
N VAL A 5 -4.30 11.38 15.35
CA VAL A 5 -5.42 10.79 14.61
C VAL A 5 -4.94 9.60 13.79
N LEU A 6 -5.37 8.42 14.23
CA LEU A 6 -5.27 7.19 13.45
C LEU A 6 -6.62 6.90 12.81
N VAL A 7 -6.70 6.98 11.48
CA VAL A 7 -7.95 6.74 10.74
C VAL A 7 -8.23 5.24 10.70
N ARG A 8 -9.22 4.76 11.47
CA ARG A 8 -9.49 3.31 11.54
C ARG A 8 -10.47 2.81 10.47
N ASN A 9 -11.48 3.61 10.13
CA ASN A 9 -12.47 3.23 9.12
C ASN A 9 -11.92 3.48 7.72
N ALA A 10 -10.92 2.67 7.35
CA ALA A 10 -10.18 2.79 6.12
C ALA A 10 -9.54 1.47 5.71
N TRP A 11 -9.28 1.36 4.40
CA TRP A 11 -8.46 0.32 3.80
C TRP A 11 -6.99 0.70 3.86
N TYR A 12 -6.16 -0.24 4.30
CA TYR A 12 -4.70 -0.12 4.30
C TYR A 12 -4.07 -1.30 3.58
N VAL A 13 -2.93 -1.06 2.91
CA VAL A 13 -2.18 -2.11 2.24
C VAL A 13 -1.45 -2.95 3.30
N ALA A 14 -1.80 -4.23 3.37
CA ALA A 14 -1.14 -5.21 4.21
C ALA A 14 0.17 -5.72 3.57
N GLY A 15 0.23 -5.78 2.25
CA GLY A 15 1.39 -6.24 1.49
C GLY A 15 1.04 -6.51 0.03
N ARG A 16 2.02 -7.02 -0.73
CA ARG A 16 1.81 -7.56 -2.08
C ARG A 16 1.09 -8.89 -1.97
N SER A 17 0.21 -9.16 -2.94
CA SER A 17 -0.50 -10.44 -3.09
C SER A 17 0.44 -11.66 -2.96
N HIS A 18 1.56 -11.65 -3.69
CA HIS A 18 2.50 -12.78 -3.72
C HIS A 18 3.26 -12.99 -2.41
N GLU A 19 3.27 -12.02 -1.49
CA GLU A 19 3.93 -12.18 -0.19
C GLU A 19 3.11 -13.12 0.72
N PHE A 20 1.79 -13.23 0.50
CA PHE A 20 0.92 -14.17 1.23
C PHE A 20 0.94 -15.53 0.53
N ALA A 21 2.05 -16.25 0.62
CA ALA A 21 2.18 -17.57 0.03
C ALA A 21 1.26 -18.60 0.76
N PRO A 22 0.77 -19.64 0.05
CA PRO A 22 0.04 -20.73 0.68
C PRO A 22 0.80 -21.36 1.85
N GLN A 23 0.05 -21.85 2.85
CA GLN A 23 0.59 -22.51 4.05
C GLN A 23 1.51 -21.64 4.93
N GLN A 24 1.50 -20.31 4.76
CA GLN A 24 2.23 -19.39 5.63
C GLN A 24 1.29 -18.54 6.48
N LEU A 25 1.52 -18.56 7.80
CA LEU A 25 0.91 -17.61 8.72
C LEU A 25 1.77 -16.35 8.81
N GLN A 26 1.13 -15.19 8.75
CA GLN A 26 1.79 -13.90 8.86
C GLN A 26 1.14 -13.08 9.95
N GLY A 27 1.95 -12.66 10.93
CA GLY A 27 1.54 -11.74 11.98
C GLY A 27 2.01 -10.32 11.65
N GLN A 28 1.11 -9.35 11.72
CA GLN A 28 1.48 -7.94 11.56
C GLN A 28 0.53 -6.99 12.29
N VAL A 29 0.94 -5.74 12.47
CA VAL A 29 0.12 -4.72 13.13
C VAL A 29 -0.20 -3.62 12.12
N ILE A 30 -1.50 -3.36 11.92
CA ILE A 30 -1.99 -2.26 11.09
C ILE A 30 -2.95 -1.42 11.92
N ALA A 31 -2.70 -0.12 11.98
CA ALA A 31 -3.49 0.85 12.72
C ALA A 31 -3.82 0.37 14.16
N GLU A 32 -2.80 -0.08 14.88
CA GLU A 32 -2.85 -0.65 16.24
C GLU A 32 -3.72 -1.91 16.36
N LYS A 33 -4.04 -2.56 15.25
CA LYS A 33 -4.72 -3.86 15.22
C LYS A 33 -3.68 -4.94 14.94
N PRO A 34 -3.40 -5.83 15.89
CA PRO A 34 -2.57 -6.99 15.63
C PRO A 34 -3.41 -8.02 14.86
N LEU A 35 -2.88 -8.46 13.72
CA LEU A 35 -3.54 -9.32 12.75
C LEU A 35 -2.73 -10.59 12.53
N VAL A 36 -3.41 -11.73 12.46
CA VAL A 36 -2.92 -12.93 11.79
C VAL A 36 -3.56 -13.01 10.41
N MET A 37 -2.76 -13.29 9.39
CA MET A 37 -3.19 -13.38 8.00
C MET A 37 -2.60 -14.63 7.34
N TRP A 38 -3.35 -15.23 6.43
CA TRP A 38 -2.85 -16.29 5.55
C TRP A 38 -3.69 -16.41 4.28
N ARG A 39 -3.15 -17.11 3.28
CA ARG A 39 -3.88 -17.49 2.08
C ARG A 39 -4.49 -18.88 2.26
N THR A 40 -5.79 -18.98 2.05
CA THR A 40 -6.53 -20.23 2.10
C THR A 40 -6.20 -21.12 0.89
N GLU A 41 -6.56 -22.40 0.96
CA GLU A 41 -6.48 -23.34 -0.16
C GLU A 41 -7.30 -22.87 -1.37
N GLY A 42 -8.44 -22.21 -1.10
CA GLY A 42 -9.28 -21.56 -2.11
C GLY A 42 -8.61 -20.36 -2.80
N GLY A 43 -7.45 -19.93 -2.31
CA GLY A 43 -6.68 -18.82 -2.87
C GLY A 43 -7.00 -17.46 -2.26
N ASP A 44 -7.96 -17.36 -1.34
CA ASP A 44 -8.33 -16.09 -0.70
C ASP A 44 -7.40 -15.74 0.47
N VAL A 45 -6.99 -14.49 0.59
CA VAL A 45 -6.32 -14.01 1.82
C VAL A 45 -7.36 -13.69 2.89
N VAL A 46 -7.18 -14.25 4.08
CA VAL A 46 -8.01 -13.98 5.26
C VAL A 46 -7.21 -13.27 6.35
N ALA A 47 -7.89 -12.44 7.15
CA ALA A 47 -7.29 -11.68 8.24
C ALA A 47 -8.15 -11.75 9.50
N PHE A 48 -7.51 -12.04 10.63
CA PHE A 48 -8.15 -12.15 11.94
C PHE A 48 -7.34 -11.45 13.02
N ASP A 49 -7.94 -11.21 14.17
CA ASP A 49 -7.21 -10.75 15.35
C ASP A 49 -6.14 -11.77 15.72
N GLU A 50 -4.91 -11.30 15.87
CA GLU A 50 -3.73 -12.10 16.19
C GLU A 50 -3.85 -12.88 17.51
N ARG A 51 -4.78 -12.48 18.38
CA ARG A 51 -4.89 -13.04 19.73
C ARG A 51 -5.89 -14.20 19.76
N CYS A 52 -5.40 -15.38 20.13
CA CYS A 52 -6.23 -16.55 20.40
C CYS A 52 -7.37 -16.23 21.38
N CYS A 53 -8.61 -16.63 21.07
CA CYS A 53 -9.79 -16.31 21.90
C CYS A 53 -9.73 -16.93 23.31
N HIS A 54 -8.86 -17.94 23.52
CA HIS A 54 -8.68 -18.59 24.80
C HIS A 54 -7.79 -17.76 25.77
N LYS A 55 -6.51 -17.58 25.43
CA LYS A 55 -5.51 -16.93 26.31
C LYS A 55 -4.62 -15.92 25.58
N ARG A 56 -5.08 -15.39 24.45
CA ARG A 56 -4.44 -14.31 23.68
C ARG A 56 -3.03 -14.62 23.16
N MET A 57 -2.65 -15.90 23.07
CA MET A 57 -1.43 -16.31 22.39
C MET A 57 -1.43 -15.73 20.95
N PRO A 58 -0.31 -15.14 20.49
CA PRO A 58 -0.12 -14.80 19.09
C PRO A 58 -0.35 -16.03 18.20
N LEU A 59 -1.36 -15.96 17.35
CA LEU A 59 -1.75 -17.02 16.43
C LEU A 59 -0.75 -17.21 15.29
N SER A 60 -0.01 -16.18 14.90
CA SER A 60 1.08 -16.27 13.93
C SER A 60 2.25 -17.11 14.43
N ALA A 61 2.37 -17.34 15.75
CA ALA A 61 3.31 -18.29 16.33
C ALA A 61 2.83 -19.75 16.23
N GLY A 62 1.59 -19.97 15.76
CA GLY A 62 1.00 -21.26 15.48
C GLY A 62 1.47 -21.87 14.16
N ARG A 63 0.61 -22.68 13.56
CA ARG A 63 0.82 -23.28 12.24
C ARG A 63 -0.49 -23.54 11.52
N LEU A 64 -0.44 -23.65 10.21
CA LEU A 64 -1.52 -24.21 9.41
C LEU A 64 -1.37 -25.73 9.37
N ILE A 65 -2.47 -26.44 9.61
CA ILE A 65 -2.59 -27.89 9.50
C ILE A 65 -3.79 -28.22 8.63
N GLU A 66 -3.82 -29.43 8.06
CA GLU A 66 -4.95 -29.87 7.21
C GLU A 66 -5.26 -28.81 6.12
N THR A 67 -4.20 -28.24 5.55
CA THR A 67 -4.16 -27.15 4.57
C THR A 67 -4.62 -25.78 5.08
N ASP A 68 -5.73 -25.67 5.81
CA ASP A 68 -6.39 -24.39 6.10
C ASP A 68 -6.80 -24.16 7.57
N LEU A 69 -6.52 -25.11 8.46
CA LEU A 69 -6.82 -24.94 9.89
C LEU A 69 -5.66 -24.26 10.60
N LEU A 70 -5.91 -23.09 11.16
CA LEU A 70 -4.95 -22.42 12.02
C LEU A 70 -4.96 -23.08 13.40
N GLU A 71 -3.86 -23.74 13.76
CA GLU A 71 -3.65 -24.31 15.09
C GLU A 71 -2.83 -23.36 15.98
N CYS A 72 -3.41 -22.96 17.11
CA CYS A 72 -2.74 -22.12 18.09
C CYS A 72 -1.60 -22.87 18.81
N ALA A 73 -0.41 -22.28 18.85
CA ALA A 73 0.78 -22.86 19.47
C ALA A 73 0.68 -23.10 20.99
N TYR A 74 -0.32 -22.55 21.68
CA TYR A 74 -0.41 -22.71 23.14
C TYR A 74 -1.16 -23.99 23.54
N HIS A 75 -2.43 -24.12 23.13
CA HIS A 75 -3.30 -25.23 23.54
C HIS A 75 -3.91 -25.98 22.36
N GLY A 76 -3.42 -25.73 21.13
CA GLY A 76 -3.86 -26.44 19.93
C GLY A 76 -5.27 -26.12 19.45
N LEU A 77 -5.89 -25.03 19.94
CA LEU A 77 -7.20 -24.60 19.40
C LEU A 77 -7.06 -24.37 17.89
N CYS A 78 -7.90 -25.04 17.11
CA CYS A 78 -7.91 -24.92 15.65
C CYS A 78 -9.05 -24.02 15.19
N TYR A 79 -8.76 -23.10 14.27
CA TYR A 79 -9.72 -22.19 13.67
C TYR A 79 -9.82 -22.40 12.17
N ASP A 80 -11.03 -22.40 11.63
CA ASP A 80 -11.27 -22.45 10.17
C ASP A 80 -11.09 -21.06 9.52
N ALA A 81 -11.16 -20.99 8.18
CA ALA A 81 -11.08 -19.74 7.42
C ALA A 81 -12.27 -18.78 7.63
N SER A 82 -13.27 -19.15 8.43
CA SER A 82 -14.32 -18.24 8.92
C SER A 82 -13.95 -17.60 10.28
N GLY A 83 -12.89 -18.11 10.92
CA GLY A 83 -12.42 -17.72 12.24
C GLY A 83 -13.10 -18.48 13.38
N ARG A 84 -13.97 -19.45 13.09
CA ARG A 84 -14.64 -20.25 14.12
C ARG A 84 -13.68 -21.32 14.63
N CYS A 85 -13.65 -21.51 15.95
CA CYS A 85 -12.94 -22.64 16.53
C CYS A 85 -13.70 -23.93 16.20
N VAL A 86 -13.02 -24.86 15.53
CA VAL A 86 -13.60 -26.12 15.06
C VAL A 86 -13.03 -27.34 15.77
N ARG A 87 -11.91 -27.19 16.49
CA ARG A 87 -11.28 -28.28 17.25
C ARG A 87 -10.57 -27.75 18.49
N VAL A 88 -10.76 -28.43 19.62
CA VAL A 88 -10.06 -28.20 20.88
C VAL A 88 -9.46 -29.52 21.34
N PRO A 89 -8.14 -29.76 21.18
CA PRO A 89 -7.53 -31.06 21.44
C PRO A 89 -7.76 -31.59 22.86
N SER A 90 -7.81 -30.71 23.86
CA SER A 90 -8.06 -31.08 25.26
C SER A 90 -9.53 -31.39 25.57
N HIS A 91 -10.45 -31.19 24.62
CA HIS A 91 -11.88 -31.41 24.79
C HIS A 91 -12.50 -32.01 23.50
N PRO A 92 -12.04 -33.20 23.06
CA PRO A 92 -12.34 -33.74 21.74
C PRO A 92 -13.83 -34.05 21.52
N ASP A 93 -14.51 -34.57 22.55
CA ASP A 93 -15.94 -34.89 22.52
C ASP A 93 -16.82 -33.75 23.07
N GLY A 94 -16.18 -32.60 23.30
CA GLY A 94 -16.76 -31.46 23.95
C GLY A 94 -17.53 -30.54 23.02
N ARG A 95 -18.59 -29.91 23.54
CA ARG A 95 -19.25 -28.83 22.80
C ARG A 95 -18.37 -27.59 22.80
N ILE A 96 -17.88 -27.21 21.61
CA ILE A 96 -17.19 -25.93 21.43
C ILE A 96 -18.20 -24.78 21.53
N PRO A 97 -17.99 -23.80 22.43
CA PRO A 97 -18.90 -22.65 22.56
C PRO A 97 -18.94 -21.82 21.27
N PRO A 98 -20.12 -21.34 20.81
CA PRO A 98 -20.21 -20.50 19.61
C PRO A 98 -19.36 -19.22 19.65
N GLN A 99 -19.02 -18.75 20.86
CA GLN A 99 -18.18 -17.59 21.13
C GLN A 99 -16.68 -17.87 20.94
N ALA A 100 -16.26 -19.13 20.84
CA ALA A 100 -14.89 -19.50 20.50
C ALA A 100 -14.66 -19.22 19.01
N ARG A 101 -14.40 -17.95 18.70
CA ARG A 101 -14.16 -17.46 17.35
C ARG A 101 -13.22 -16.27 17.39
N LEU A 102 -12.49 -16.07 16.30
CA LEU A 102 -11.63 -14.94 16.06
C LEU A 102 -12.46 -13.76 15.51
N ARG A 103 -12.03 -12.55 15.83
CA ARG A 103 -12.55 -11.35 15.17
C ARG A 103 -11.94 -11.28 13.77
N ARG A 104 -12.79 -11.27 12.74
CA ARG A 104 -12.37 -11.11 11.33
C ARG A 104 -12.16 -9.63 10.98
N PHE A 105 -11.21 -9.37 10.10
CA PHE A 105 -11.04 -8.08 9.42
C PHE A 105 -11.40 -8.27 7.94
N PRO A 106 -12.20 -7.38 7.32
CA PRO A 106 -12.46 -7.44 5.88
C PRO A 106 -11.16 -7.32 5.09
N VAL A 107 -11.04 -8.13 4.04
CA VAL A 107 -9.88 -8.19 3.15
C VAL A 107 -10.37 -8.02 1.71
N ILE A 108 -9.64 -7.24 0.92
CA ILE A 108 -9.79 -7.17 -0.53
C ILE A 108 -8.42 -7.40 -1.15
N GLU A 109 -8.31 -8.38 -2.04
CA GLU A 109 -7.15 -8.55 -2.89
C GLU A 109 -7.44 -7.90 -4.25
N GLN A 110 -6.70 -6.86 -4.60
CA GLN A 110 -6.95 -6.03 -5.78
C GLN A 110 -5.64 -5.45 -6.30
N ASP A 111 -5.46 -5.49 -7.63
CA ASP A 111 -4.32 -4.90 -8.33
C ASP A 111 -2.95 -5.34 -7.76
N GLY A 112 -2.83 -6.63 -7.41
CA GLY A 112 -1.59 -7.19 -6.87
C GLY A 112 -1.27 -6.82 -5.41
N LEU A 113 -2.21 -6.18 -4.72
CA LEU A 113 -2.12 -5.77 -3.31
C LEU A 113 -3.19 -6.46 -2.47
N VAL A 114 -2.84 -6.76 -1.21
CA VAL A 114 -3.80 -7.19 -0.19
C VAL A 114 -4.15 -5.99 0.68
N TRP A 115 -5.43 -5.64 0.73
CA TRP A 115 -5.98 -4.54 1.50
C TRP A 115 -6.74 -5.07 2.69
N VAL A 116 -6.59 -4.43 3.86
CA VAL A 116 -7.31 -4.78 5.08
C VAL A 116 -8.03 -3.57 5.65
N TRP A 117 -9.29 -3.75 6.04
CA TRP A 117 -10.08 -2.75 6.73
C TRP A 117 -9.95 -2.91 8.25
N THR A 118 -9.40 -1.90 8.93
CA THR A 118 -9.07 -2.00 10.37
C THR A 118 -10.13 -1.44 11.32
N GLY A 119 -11.21 -0.91 10.76
CA GLY A 119 -12.27 -0.20 11.46
C GLY A 119 -13.46 -1.09 11.85
N ASP A 120 -14.65 -0.50 11.79
CA ASP A 120 -15.92 -1.22 11.90
C ASP A 120 -16.19 -2.01 10.60
N PRO A 121 -16.22 -3.36 10.63
CA PRO A 121 -16.45 -4.17 9.44
C PRO A 121 -17.75 -3.84 8.69
N ALA A 122 -18.79 -3.36 9.40
CA ALA A 122 -20.06 -2.98 8.77
C ALA A 122 -19.93 -1.78 7.82
N ARG A 123 -18.82 -1.03 7.91
CA ARG A 123 -18.53 0.13 7.07
C ARG A 123 -17.58 -0.16 5.91
N ALA A 124 -17.01 -1.37 5.84
CA ALA A 124 -15.98 -1.71 4.85
C ALA A 124 -16.51 -1.73 3.41
N GLU A 125 -17.80 -2.03 3.22
CA GLU A 125 -18.43 -2.07 1.90
C GLU A 125 -18.74 -0.67 1.33
N ALA A 126 -18.75 0.37 2.18
CA ALA A 126 -19.13 1.72 1.77
C ALA A 126 -18.11 2.37 0.83
N VAL A 127 -16.84 1.96 0.91
CA VAL A 127 -15.73 2.48 0.09
C VAL A 127 -14.83 1.32 -0.25
N ARG A 128 -14.50 1.12 -1.53
CA ARG A 128 -13.47 0.15 -1.94
C ARG A 128 -12.08 0.81 -1.98
N PRO A 129 -11.00 0.03 -1.83
CA PRO A 129 -9.66 0.55 -2.08
C PRO A 129 -9.52 1.15 -3.48
N PRO A 130 -8.73 2.23 -3.66
CA PRO A 130 -8.50 2.83 -4.97
C PRO A 130 -7.89 1.83 -5.95
N ARG A 131 -8.18 1.98 -7.25
CA ARG A 131 -7.58 1.13 -8.30
C ARG A 131 -6.15 1.57 -8.58
N LEU A 132 -5.24 0.61 -8.63
CA LEU A 132 -3.80 0.77 -8.92
C LEU A 132 -3.32 -0.27 -9.94
N PRO A 133 -4.00 -0.39 -11.09
CA PRO A 133 -3.85 -1.54 -12.00
C PRO A 133 -2.41 -1.72 -12.51
N GLU A 134 -1.63 -0.63 -12.58
CA GLU A 134 -0.25 -0.65 -13.09
C GLU A 134 0.67 -1.58 -12.29
N ILE A 135 0.30 -1.89 -11.06
CA ILE A 135 1.03 -2.79 -10.16
C ILE A 135 0.97 -4.27 -10.61
N ALA A 136 -0.09 -4.66 -11.30
CA ALA A 136 -0.37 -6.05 -11.68
C ALA A 136 -0.57 -6.24 -13.18
N ASP A 137 -0.73 -5.16 -13.94
CA ASP A 137 -0.92 -5.20 -15.38
C ASP A 137 0.43 -5.49 -16.10
N PRO A 138 0.51 -6.55 -16.95
CA PRO A 138 1.72 -6.88 -17.70
C PRO A 138 2.15 -5.81 -18.72
N ALA A 139 1.31 -4.83 -19.02
CA ALA A 139 1.70 -3.63 -19.77
C ALA A 139 2.67 -2.72 -18.99
N TRP A 140 2.96 -3.05 -17.73
CA TRP A 140 3.86 -2.30 -16.85
C TRP A 140 4.98 -3.20 -16.30
N GLU A 141 6.18 -2.65 -16.28
CA GLU A 141 7.30 -3.18 -15.51
C GLU A 141 7.27 -2.55 -14.12
N THR A 142 7.10 -3.38 -13.09
CA THR A 142 7.00 -2.95 -11.70
C THR A 142 8.27 -3.26 -10.91
N LYS A 143 8.78 -2.30 -10.15
CA LYS A 143 9.80 -2.47 -9.10
C LYS A 143 9.22 -2.09 -7.75
N ASP A 144 9.34 -2.98 -6.77
CA ASP A 144 8.92 -2.76 -5.39
C ASP A 144 10.15 -2.77 -4.48
N THR A 145 10.29 -1.76 -3.62
CA THR A 145 11.36 -1.71 -2.60
C THR A 145 11.19 -2.73 -1.47
N GLY A 146 10.01 -3.34 -1.37
CA GLY A 146 9.59 -4.10 -0.21
C GLY A 146 9.15 -3.20 0.95
N PRO A 147 8.71 -3.79 2.08
CA PRO A 147 8.25 -3.06 3.24
C PRO A 147 9.42 -2.42 4.00
N MET A 148 9.35 -1.11 4.21
CA MET A 148 10.30 -0.37 5.03
C MET A 148 9.63 0.05 6.34
N ALA A 149 10.17 -0.38 7.47
CA ALA A 149 9.73 0.09 8.78
C ALA A 149 10.28 1.50 9.02
N VAL A 150 9.38 2.46 9.24
CA VAL A 150 9.73 3.86 9.47
C VAL A 150 9.28 4.26 10.88
N PRO A 151 10.20 4.66 11.78
CA PRO A 151 9.88 5.08 13.15
C PRO A 151 9.36 6.53 13.18
N ALA A 152 8.34 6.80 12.37
CA ALA A 152 7.65 8.07 12.30
C ALA A 152 6.14 7.88 12.09
N ASN A 153 5.34 8.89 12.44
CA ASN A 153 3.92 8.92 12.09
C ASN A 153 3.75 8.94 10.56
N SER A 154 2.79 8.17 10.03
CA SER A 154 2.55 8.10 8.58
C SER A 154 2.16 9.44 7.94
N LEU A 155 1.55 10.36 8.71
CA LEU A 155 1.21 11.70 8.24
C LEU A 155 2.44 12.50 7.83
N LEU A 156 3.59 12.30 8.47
CA LEU A 156 4.83 12.99 8.10
C LEU A 156 5.33 12.57 6.71
N LEU A 157 5.14 11.30 6.35
CA LEU A 157 5.43 10.82 5.00
C LEU A 157 4.43 11.39 3.99
N ILE A 158 3.13 11.42 4.34
CA ILE A 158 2.09 12.01 3.49
C ILE A 158 2.38 13.49 3.22
N GLU A 159 2.68 14.27 4.26
CA GLU A 159 3.06 15.68 4.15
C GLU A 159 4.31 15.85 3.28
N ASN A 160 5.35 15.03 3.48
CA ASN A 160 6.56 15.07 2.66
C ASN A 160 6.28 14.80 1.18
N LEU A 161 5.42 13.81 0.86
CA LEU A 161 5.10 13.44 -0.53
C LEU A 161 4.19 14.45 -1.22
N LEU A 162 3.37 15.19 -0.47
CA LEU A 162 2.54 16.27 -1.00
C LEU A 162 3.31 17.59 -1.13
N ASP A 163 4.29 17.84 -0.26
CA ASP A 163 5.14 19.03 -0.31
C ASP A 163 6.26 18.87 -1.34
N ILE A 164 5.96 19.15 -2.59
CA ILE A 164 6.93 19.09 -3.70
C ILE A 164 8.00 20.20 -3.64
N THR A 165 7.96 21.11 -2.66
CA THR A 165 9.03 22.09 -2.50
C THR A 165 10.34 21.44 -2.06
N HIS A 166 10.28 20.29 -1.37
CA HIS A 166 11.48 19.58 -0.91
C HIS A 166 12.35 19.04 -2.05
N PHE A 167 11.83 18.97 -3.28
CA PHE A 167 12.58 18.55 -4.48
C PHE A 167 13.92 19.30 -4.61
N TYR A 168 13.95 20.57 -4.22
CA TYR A 168 15.18 21.29 -3.94
C TYR A 168 15.13 21.84 -2.51
N PRO A 169 16.17 21.67 -1.68
CA PRO A 169 17.49 21.16 -2.04
C PRO A 169 17.66 19.65 -1.83
N LEU A 170 16.67 18.92 -1.28
CA LEU A 170 16.87 17.52 -0.86
C LEU A 170 17.27 16.61 -2.03
N HIS A 171 16.69 16.84 -3.20
CA HIS A 171 16.92 16.05 -4.41
C HIS A 171 17.70 16.82 -5.50
N ASP A 172 18.47 17.84 -5.12
CA ASP A 172 19.24 18.66 -6.06
C ASP A 172 20.22 17.80 -6.90
N GLY A 173 20.20 18.01 -8.22
CA GLY A 173 21.00 17.23 -9.18
C GLY A 173 20.45 15.83 -9.48
N ASN A 174 19.38 15.40 -8.79
CA ASN A 174 18.74 14.10 -8.99
C ASN A 174 17.36 14.24 -9.66
N ILE A 175 16.30 14.45 -8.88
CA ILE A 175 14.93 14.61 -9.38
C ILE A 175 14.39 16.05 -9.22
N GLY A 176 15.20 16.96 -8.67
CA GLY A 176 14.89 18.38 -8.55
C GLY A 176 16.12 19.27 -8.76
N ASP A 177 15.86 20.56 -8.94
CA ASP A 177 16.84 21.65 -9.01
C ASP A 177 16.12 22.99 -8.69
N ILE A 178 16.87 24.10 -8.68
CA ILE A 178 16.30 25.44 -8.43
C ILE A 178 15.23 25.83 -9.47
N GLU A 179 15.42 25.50 -10.74
CA GLU A 179 14.47 25.86 -11.80
C GLU A 179 13.16 25.08 -11.65
N ASN A 180 13.23 23.81 -11.26
CA ASN A 180 12.08 22.98 -10.91
C ASN A 180 11.26 23.61 -9.79
N SER A 181 11.91 24.19 -8.77
CA SER A 181 11.20 24.87 -7.68
C SER A 181 10.51 26.17 -8.09
N ARG A 182 10.91 26.78 -9.21
CA ARG A 182 10.25 27.97 -9.77
C ARG A 182 9.03 27.63 -10.62
N ILE A 183 8.82 26.36 -10.97
CA ILE A 183 7.65 25.92 -11.73
C ILE A 183 6.41 26.11 -10.84
N PRO A 184 5.40 26.88 -11.29
CA PRO A 184 4.16 27.08 -10.55
C PRO A 184 3.49 25.76 -10.19
N VAL A 185 2.87 25.75 -9.01
CA VAL A 185 2.13 24.60 -8.51
C VAL A 185 0.64 24.88 -8.63
N GLU A 186 -0.06 24.00 -9.33
CA GLU A 186 -1.52 23.94 -9.33
C GLU A 186 -1.96 22.95 -8.25
N LEU A 187 -3.07 23.26 -7.56
CA LEU A 187 -3.71 22.34 -6.62
C LEU A 187 -4.92 21.70 -7.27
N ASP A 188 -5.14 20.43 -6.97
CA ASP A 188 -6.33 19.69 -7.42
C ASP A 188 -6.85 18.78 -6.31
N GLU A 189 -8.17 18.65 -6.23
CA GLU A 189 -8.86 17.79 -5.27
C GLU A 189 -10.15 17.24 -5.86
N GLY A 190 -10.55 16.06 -5.42
CA GLY A 190 -11.73 15.41 -5.96
C GLY A 190 -11.93 14.00 -5.46
N LEU A 191 -12.58 13.18 -6.30
CA LEU A 191 -12.81 11.77 -6.04
C LEU A 191 -12.20 10.92 -7.16
N ARG A 192 -11.50 9.84 -6.78
CA ARG A 192 -11.03 8.79 -7.68
C ARG A 192 -11.48 7.44 -7.13
N ASP A 193 -12.23 6.68 -7.92
CA ASP A 193 -12.80 5.39 -7.49
C ASP A 193 -13.62 5.48 -6.19
N GLY A 194 -14.28 6.61 -5.96
CA GLY A 194 -15.01 6.89 -4.71
C GLY A 194 -14.14 7.29 -3.51
N ASN A 195 -12.82 7.37 -3.67
CA ASN A 195 -11.88 7.79 -2.64
C ASN A 195 -11.52 9.28 -2.82
N PRO A 196 -11.54 10.10 -1.76
CA PRO A 196 -11.05 11.47 -1.81
C PRO A 196 -9.58 11.54 -2.18
N TYR A 197 -9.23 12.51 -3.01
CA TYR A 197 -7.85 12.86 -3.28
C TYR A 197 -7.61 14.35 -3.16
N VAL A 198 -6.38 14.70 -2.83
CA VAL A 198 -5.83 16.06 -2.89
C VAL A 198 -4.40 15.96 -3.39
N GLY A 199 -3.94 16.96 -4.12
CA GLY A 199 -2.54 17.02 -4.47
C GLY A 199 -2.15 18.17 -5.37
N THR A 200 -0.96 18.02 -5.94
CA THR A 200 -0.27 19.07 -6.67
C THR A 200 0.03 18.65 -8.10
N ILE A 201 0.04 19.63 -9.00
CA ILE A 201 0.38 19.45 -10.40
C ILE A 201 1.44 20.49 -10.76
N ARG A 202 2.54 20.04 -11.38
CA ARG A 202 3.54 20.89 -12.04
C ARG A 202 3.60 20.57 -13.52
N LYS A 203 3.38 21.59 -14.34
CA LYS A 203 3.52 21.51 -15.79
C LYS A 203 4.70 22.38 -16.21
N ALA A 204 5.61 21.79 -16.99
CA ALA A 204 6.79 22.46 -17.50
C ALA A 204 6.83 22.32 -19.02
N ARG A 205 7.29 23.36 -19.72
CA ARG A 205 7.50 23.34 -21.17
C ARG A 205 8.92 23.80 -21.45
N GLY A 206 9.66 23.02 -22.23
CA GLY A 206 11.09 23.28 -22.49
C GLY A 206 11.97 23.30 -21.23
N TYR A 207 11.68 22.46 -20.23
CA TYR A 207 12.47 22.34 -19.01
C TYR A 207 13.68 21.44 -19.23
N ARG A 208 14.87 21.88 -18.79
CA ARG A 208 16.07 21.04 -18.78
C ARG A 208 16.08 20.20 -17.52
N GLN A 209 15.96 18.89 -17.66
CA GLN A 209 15.92 17.97 -16.52
C GLN A 209 17.30 17.87 -15.83
N PRO A 210 17.34 17.49 -14.55
CA PRO A 210 18.60 17.13 -13.91
C PRO A 210 19.18 15.84 -14.54
N PRO A 211 20.51 15.62 -14.43
CA PRO A 211 21.19 14.52 -15.11
C PRO A 211 20.58 13.13 -14.85
N PHE A 212 20.16 12.85 -13.62
CA PHE A 212 19.54 11.56 -13.31
C PHE A 212 18.25 11.32 -14.08
N LEU A 213 17.34 12.31 -14.18
CA LEU A 213 16.10 12.16 -14.94
C LEU A 213 16.36 12.11 -16.45
N GLU A 214 17.39 12.80 -16.96
CA GLU A 214 17.83 12.64 -18.34
C GLU A 214 18.34 11.21 -18.60
N ASP A 215 19.11 10.63 -17.70
CA ASP A 215 19.57 9.24 -17.83
C ASP A 215 18.42 8.23 -17.69
N TYR A 216 17.50 8.47 -16.74
CA TYR A 216 16.39 7.59 -16.42
C TYR A 216 15.32 7.59 -17.50
N LEU A 217 14.86 8.79 -17.92
CA LEU A 217 13.80 8.97 -18.91
C LEU A 217 14.36 9.25 -20.31
N GLY A 218 15.66 9.45 -20.50
CA GLY A 218 16.31 9.54 -21.81
C GLY A 218 16.08 10.84 -22.59
N TYR A 219 15.57 11.90 -21.95
CA TYR A 219 15.41 13.21 -22.57
C TYR A 219 15.97 14.31 -21.66
N GLY A 220 16.92 15.11 -22.16
CA GLY A 220 17.49 16.24 -21.43
C GLY A 220 16.60 17.49 -21.40
N LEU A 221 16.01 17.86 -22.55
CA LEU A 221 15.10 19.01 -22.66
C LEU A 221 13.67 18.52 -22.95
N VAL A 222 12.73 18.81 -22.04
CA VAL A 222 11.41 18.18 -22.04
C VAL A 222 10.25 19.14 -21.88
N ASP A 223 9.10 18.72 -22.39
CA ASP A 223 7.81 19.09 -21.81
C ASP A 223 7.46 18.03 -20.78
N ARG A 224 6.92 18.44 -19.62
CA ARG A 224 6.68 17.54 -18.49
C ARG A 224 5.39 17.89 -17.78
N ASP A 225 4.61 16.87 -17.45
CA ASP A 225 3.51 16.96 -16.51
C ASP A 225 3.81 16.02 -15.33
N HIS A 226 3.81 16.56 -14.12
CA HIS A 226 4.17 15.84 -12.91
C HIS A 226 3.14 16.08 -11.82
N THR A 227 2.52 15.02 -11.32
CA THR A 227 1.48 15.09 -10.29
C THR A 227 1.88 14.33 -9.03
N HIS A 228 1.41 14.79 -7.87
CA HIS A 228 1.48 14.05 -6.60
C HIS A 228 0.11 14.10 -5.94
N PHE A 229 -0.61 12.98 -5.93
CA PHE A 229 -1.95 12.88 -5.38
C PHE A 229 -1.99 11.92 -4.20
N MET A 230 -2.39 12.44 -3.04
CA MET A 230 -2.74 11.62 -1.88
C MET A 230 -4.14 11.05 -2.08
N LEU A 231 -4.24 9.74 -2.29
CA LEU A 231 -5.48 8.96 -2.31
C LEU A 231 -5.80 8.50 -0.89
N SER A 232 -6.82 9.13 -0.30
CA SER A 232 -7.10 8.98 1.11
C SER A 232 -7.52 7.55 1.49
N PRO A 233 -7.01 6.99 2.61
CA PRO A 233 -5.96 7.52 3.49
C PRO A 233 -4.62 6.78 3.38
N ALA A 234 -4.44 5.88 2.41
CA ALA A 234 -3.38 4.86 2.46
C ALA A 234 -2.38 4.86 1.30
N VAL A 235 -2.57 5.71 0.28
CA VAL A 235 -1.67 5.76 -0.88
C VAL A 235 -1.39 7.19 -1.32
N THR A 236 -0.14 7.49 -1.66
CA THR A 236 0.20 8.63 -2.52
C THR A 236 0.63 8.12 -3.88
N ARG A 237 0.07 8.69 -4.95
CA ARG A 237 0.37 8.36 -6.34
C ARG A 237 1.09 9.53 -7.00
N VAL A 238 2.21 9.25 -7.65
CA VAL A 238 3.01 10.22 -8.37
C VAL A 238 3.07 9.82 -9.83
N ASP A 239 2.52 10.66 -10.71
CA ASP A 239 2.53 10.41 -12.16
C ASP A 239 3.50 11.38 -12.81
N MET A 240 4.55 10.85 -13.44
CA MET A 240 5.51 11.61 -14.22
C MET A 240 5.33 11.27 -15.69
N ARG A 241 5.04 12.28 -16.53
CA ARG A 241 4.99 12.15 -17.98
C ARG A 241 5.91 13.17 -18.61
N VAL A 242 6.80 12.72 -19.48
CA VAL A 242 7.75 13.58 -20.21
C VAL A 242 7.68 13.32 -21.70
N TRP A 243 7.93 14.38 -22.46
CA TRP A 243 8.08 14.36 -23.91
C TRP A 243 9.32 15.17 -24.28
N PRO A 244 9.96 14.92 -25.44
CA PRO A 244 10.89 15.89 -26.01
C PRO A 244 10.22 17.27 -26.09
N ALA A 245 10.96 18.33 -25.78
CA ALA A 245 10.40 19.69 -25.79
C ALA A 245 9.67 20.02 -27.11
N GLY A 246 8.46 20.56 -27.01
CA GLY A 246 7.58 20.87 -28.14
C GLY A 246 6.72 19.69 -28.64
N ARG A 247 6.80 18.52 -28.00
CA ARG A 247 6.01 17.32 -28.37
C ARG A 247 5.01 16.88 -27.29
N HIS A 248 4.63 17.78 -26.38
CA HIS A 248 3.62 17.48 -25.36
C HIS A 248 2.35 16.84 -25.97
N GLY A 249 1.91 15.73 -25.39
CA GLY A 249 0.73 14.98 -25.84
C GLY A 249 0.97 13.98 -26.97
N ASP A 250 2.19 13.88 -27.51
CA ASP A 250 2.53 12.84 -28.49
C ASP A 250 2.79 11.49 -27.80
N GLU A 251 1.80 10.60 -27.86
CA GLU A 251 1.85 9.26 -27.24
C GLU A 251 3.05 8.41 -27.67
N ARG A 252 3.58 8.61 -28.89
CA ARG A 252 4.74 7.84 -29.39
C ARG A 252 6.07 8.35 -28.84
N ALA A 253 6.09 9.59 -28.37
CA ALA A 253 7.27 10.24 -27.81
C ALA A 253 7.22 10.33 -26.28
N GLU A 254 6.09 9.97 -25.67
CA GLU A 254 5.92 9.96 -24.23
C GLU A 254 6.84 8.93 -23.58
N ARG A 255 7.43 9.34 -22.46
CA ARG A 255 7.98 8.41 -21.47
C ARG A 255 7.42 8.76 -20.10
N SER A 256 7.20 7.76 -19.28
CA SER A 256 6.53 7.97 -18.00
C SER A 256 6.94 6.97 -16.94
N TYR A 257 6.66 7.34 -15.70
CA TYR A 257 6.55 6.40 -14.61
C TYR A 257 5.37 6.79 -13.72
N ILE A 258 4.86 5.79 -12.99
CA ILE A 258 3.90 5.96 -11.93
C ILE A 258 4.52 5.38 -10.66
N ILE A 259 4.69 6.20 -9.64
CA ILE A 259 5.15 5.75 -8.34
C ILE A 259 3.97 5.69 -7.38
N ILE A 260 3.77 4.52 -6.79
CA ILE A 260 2.80 4.30 -5.72
C ILE A 260 3.57 4.20 -4.41
N HIS A 261 3.31 5.15 -3.51
CA HIS A 261 3.74 5.10 -2.13
C HIS A 261 2.60 4.56 -1.28
N THR A 262 2.76 3.40 -0.66
CA THR A 262 1.82 2.93 0.36
C THR A 262 2.32 3.34 1.73
N HIS A 263 1.48 3.96 2.55
CA HIS A 263 1.82 4.33 3.93
C HIS A 263 0.84 3.67 4.91
N THR A 264 1.27 2.55 5.48
CA THR A 264 0.46 1.72 6.36
C THR A 264 0.86 2.01 7.81
N PRO A 265 0.06 2.75 8.60
CA PRO A 265 0.39 3.02 9.99
C PRO A 265 0.42 1.71 10.77
N VAL A 266 1.47 1.51 11.56
CA VAL A 266 1.53 0.43 12.56
C VAL A 266 0.86 0.92 13.84
N ASP A 267 1.28 2.10 14.29
CA ASP A 267 0.69 2.85 15.39
C ASP A 267 0.83 4.36 15.11
N ARG A 268 0.69 5.21 16.13
CA ARG A 268 0.78 6.67 16.02
C ARG A 268 2.19 7.22 15.77
N ARG A 269 3.21 6.38 15.90
CA ARG A 269 4.63 6.74 15.86
C ARG A 269 5.42 5.92 14.86
N ASN A 270 4.83 4.88 14.28
CA ASN A 270 5.48 3.97 13.37
C ASN A 270 4.57 3.67 12.18
N HIS A 271 5.15 3.55 10.99
CA HIS A 271 4.45 3.07 9.80
C HIS A 271 5.35 2.16 8.96
N VAL A 272 4.72 1.40 8.07
CA VAL A 272 5.38 0.68 6.99
C VAL A 272 5.18 1.48 5.71
N TRP A 273 6.28 1.79 5.04
CA TRP A 273 6.30 2.45 3.74
C TRP A 273 6.73 1.46 2.66
N ARG A 274 6.05 1.48 1.51
CA ARG A 274 6.53 0.85 0.27
C ARG A 274 6.57 1.87 -0.85
N LEU A 275 7.59 1.78 -1.68
CA LEU A 275 7.73 2.51 -2.93
C LEU A 275 7.61 1.52 -4.08
N ILE A 276 6.58 1.66 -4.91
CA ILE A 276 6.32 0.78 -6.05
C ILE A 276 6.36 1.62 -7.31
N ILE A 277 7.41 1.46 -8.11
CA ILE A 277 7.64 2.19 -9.36
C ILE A 277 7.14 1.34 -10.51
N ASN A 278 6.25 1.90 -11.32
CA ASN A 278 5.67 1.24 -12.48
C ASN A 278 6.05 2.04 -13.72
N MET A 279 6.58 1.38 -14.74
CA MET A 279 6.91 1.99 -16.03
C MET A 279 6.25 1.22 -17.16
N PRO A 280 5.88 1.86 -18.27
CA PRO A 280 5.36 1.14 -19.43
C PRO A 280 6.35 0.06 -19.89
N ALA A 281 5.87 -1.16 -20.11
CA ALA A 281 6.69 -2.29 -20.50
C ALA A 281 7.40 -2.01 -21.84
N GLY A 282 8.69 -2.35 -21.91
CA GLY A 282 9.52 -2.07 -23.08
C GLY A 282 9.97 -0.61 -23.23
N GLN A 283 9.57 0.29 -22.33
CA GLN A 283 10.18 1.61 -22.22
C GLN A 283 11.65 1.45 -21.81
N LYS A 284 12.56 1.97 -22.64
CA LYS A 284 14.00 1.94 -22.35
C LYS A 284 14.36 2.97 -21.28
N CYS A 285 14.24 2.58 -20.02
CA CYS A 285 14.76 3.29 -18.86
C CYS A 285 16.03 2.61 -18.33
N LYS A 286 16.97 3.40 -17.80
CA LYS A 286 18.14 2.86 -17.09
C LYS A 286 17.78 2.70 -15.62
N PHE A 287 17.92 1.48 -15.08
CA PHE A 287 17.87 1.21 -13.64
C PHE A 287 19.27 1.25 -13.04
#